data_AF-A0A357WYR8-F1
#
_entry.id   AF-A0A357WYR8-F1
#
_cell.length_a   1.000
_cell.length_b   1.000
_cell.length_c   1.000
_cell.angle_alpha   90.00
_cell.angle_beta   90.00
_cell.angle_gamma   90.00
#
_symmetry.space_group_name_H-M   'P 1'
#
loop_
_entity.id
_entity.type
_entity.pdbx_description
1 polymer ?
#
loop_
_entity_poly.entity_id
_entity_poly.type
_entity_poly.pdbx_seq_one_letter_code
_entity_poly.pdbx_strand_id
1 'polypeptide(L)' 'PGTEGTVDFVDDIGTLHCTFDNGRTLGVVPGEDSFSVLSRPAPSEPEESPTPQFGMRME' A
#
# COMPACT_ATOMS: atom_id res chain seq x y z
N PRO A 1 12.61 -16.22 -1.77
CA PRO A 1 11.31 -15.52 -1.87
C PRO A 1 10.95 -14.96 -0.49
N GLY A 2 10.90 -13.63 -0.39
CA GLY A 2 10.52 -12.93 0.84
C GLY A 2 9.00 -12.85 1.00
N THR A 3 8.58 -12.32 2.14
CA THR A 3 7.20 -12.00 2.48
C THR A 3 7.10 -10.48 2.51
N GLU A 4 6.07 -9.92 1.88
CA GLU A 4 5.84 -8.48 1.88
C GLU A 4 4.95 -8.09 3.06
N GLY A 5 5.16 -6.90 3.60
CA GLY A 5 4.40 -6.41 4.74
C GLY A 5 4.20 -4.91 4.68
N THR A 6 3.13 -4.45 5.31
CA THR A 6 2.85 -3.03 5.49
C THR A 6 3.31 -2.62 6.88
N VAL A 7 4.06 -1.52 6.98
CA VAL A 7 4.44 -0.94 8.26
C VAL A 7 3.20 -0.29 8.88
N ASP A 8 2.81 -0.76 10.06
CA ASP A 8 1.67 -0.24 10.81
C ASP A 8 2.08 0.97 11.66
N PHE A 9 3.22 0.85 12.37
CA PHE A 9 3.81 1.93 13.16
C PHE A 9 5.30 1.68 13.43
N VAL A 10 5.97 2.73 13.94
CA VAL A 10 7.36 2.69 14.40
C VAL A 10 7.37 3.04 15.88
N ASP A 11 8.05 2.26 16.70
CA ASP A 11 8.19 2.53 18.14
C ASP A 11 9.34 3.52 18.45
N ASP A 12 9.52 3.84 19.73
CA ASP A 12 10.53 4.79 20.21
C ASP A 12 11.98 4.26 20.12
N ILE A 13 12.14 2.93 20.02
CA ILE A 13 13.43 2.27 19.80
C ILE A 13 13.80 2.26 18.30
N GLY A 14 12.82 2.42 17.41
CA GLY A 14 13.00 2.48 15.96
C GLY A 14 12.66 1.17 15.24
N THR A 15 11.95 0.24 15.88
CA THR A 15 11.48 -1.00 15.25
C THR A 15 10.30 -0.73 14.33
N LEU A 16 10.31 -1.30 13.14
CA LEU A 16 9.17 -1.27 12.22
C LEU A 16 8.22 -2.42 12.57
N HIS A 17 7.03 -2.11 13.10
CA HIS A 17 6.00 -3.11 13.34
C HIS A 17 5.21 -3.31 12.05
N CYS A 18 5.35 -4.50 11.45
CA CYS A 18 4.77 -4.82 10.15
C CYS A 18 3.74 -5.92 10.24
N THR A 19 2.60 -5.75 9.56
CA THR A 19 1.69 -6.85 9.23
C THR A 19 2.07 -7.42 7.87
N PHE A 20 2.47 -8.69 7.86
CA PHE A 20 2.92 -9.39 6.67
C PHE A 20 1.79 -10.16 5.96
N ASP A 21 1.93 -10.35 4.65
CA ASP A 21 0.94 -11.04 3.79
C ASP A 21 0.59 -12.48 4.25
N ASN A 22 1.52 -13.14 4.94
CA ASN A 22 1.37 -14.47 5.51
C ASN A 22 0.75 -14.49 6.91
N GLY A 23 0.27 -13.34 7.39
CA GLY A 23 -0.37 -13.18 8.69
C GLY A 23 0.59 -13.05 9.88
N ARG A 24 1.90 -12.94 9.65
CA ARG A 24 2.87 -12.68 10.73
C ARG A 24 2.92 -11.19 11.07
N THR A 25 3.29 -10.89 12.32
CA THR A 25 3.43 -9.53 12.84
C THR A 25 4.80 -9.34 13.52
N LEU A 26 5.87 -9.61 12.78
CA LEU A 26 7.24 -9.48 13.31
C LEU A 26 7.73 -8.04 13.20
N GLY A 27 8.48 -7.59 14.20
CA GLY A 27 9.25 -6.34 14.11
C GLY A 27 10.44 -6.49 13.15
N VAL A 28 10.73 -5.44 12.39
CA VAL A 28 11.90 -5.33 11.52
C VAL A 28 12.81 -4.23 12.05
N VAL A 29 14.08 -4.55 12.31
CA VAL A 29 15.10 -3.65 12.88
C VAL A 29 16.06 -3.17 11.79
N PRO A 30 16.07 -1.87 11.44
CA PRO A 30 17.03 -1.32 10.50
C PRO A 30 18.48 -1.54 10.93
N GLY A 31 19.30 -2.10 10.03
CA GLY A 31 20.72 -2.38 10.27
C GLY A 31 21.01 -3.77 10.83
N GLU A 32 19.99 -4.48 11.33
CA GLU A 32 20.07 -5.89 11.72
C GLU A 32 19.38 -6.77 10.68
N ASP A 33 18.13 -6.44 10.36
CA ASP A 33 17.34 -7.17 9.37
C ASP A 33 17.62 -6.71 7.94
N SER A 34 17.52 -7.66 7.01
CA SER A 34 17.59 -7.39 5.57
C SER A 34 16.20 -7.21 4.99
N PHE A 35 15.89 -6.00 4.53
CA PHE A 35 14.62 -5.67 3.85
C PHE A 35 14.83 -4.63 2.76
N SER A 36 13.83 -4.48 1.88
CA SER A 36 13.80 -3.44 0.84
C SER A 36 12.46 -2.74 0.84
N VAL A 37 12.47 -1.42 0.68
CA VAL A 37 11.24 -0.63 0.54
C VAL A 37 10.70 -0.81 -0.87
N LEU A 38 9.45 -1.25 -0.99
CA LEU A 38 8.75 -1.34 -2.27
C LEU A 38 8.28 0.05 -2.68
N SER A 39 8.42 0.38 -3.97
CA SER A 39 7.87 1.64 -4.49
C SER A 39 6.34 1.61 -4.38
N ARG A 40 5.76 2.72 -3.92
CA ARG A 40 4.30 2.85 -3.84
C ARG A 40 3.70 2.64 -5.24
N PRO A 41 2.67 1.79 -5.41
CA PRO A 41 1.98 1.70 -6.70
C PRO A 41 1.42 3.09 -7.06
N ALA A 42 1.40 3.40 -8.36
CA ALA A 42 0.78 4.62 -8.85
C ALA A 42 -0.65 4.72 -8.26
N PRO A 43 -1.09 5.91 -7.83
CA PRO A 43 -2.46 6.08 -7.36
C PRO A 43 -3.41 5.53 -8.43
N SER A 44 -4.33 4.64 -8.02
CA SER A 44 -5.37 4.11 -8.91
C SER A 44 -6.11 5.29 -9.53
N GLU A 45 -6.17 5.33 -10.86
CA GLU A 45 -6.95 6.34 -11.57
C GLU A 45 -8.39 6.30 -11.03
N PRO A 46 -9.00 7.43 -10.69
CA PRO A 46 -10.38 7.43 -10.22
C PRO A 46 -11.25 6.85 -11.34
N GLU A 47 -11.97 5.77 -11.04
CA GLU A 47 -12.97 5.17 -11.91
C GLU A 47 -13.92 6.27 -12.39
N GLU A 48 -13.87 6.62 -13.69
CA GLU A 48 -14.78 7.61 -14.27
C GLU A 48 -16.21 7.12 -14.05
N SER A 49 -16.97 7.84 -13.23
CA SER A 49 -18.39 7.54 -13.02
C SER A 49 -19.13 7.75 -14.35
N PRO A 50 -19.98 6.79 -14.78
CA PRO A 50 -20.64 6.91 -16.07
C PRO A 50 -21.52 8.16 -16.09
N THR A 51 -21.18 9.13 -16.94
CA THR A 51 -21.98 10.33 -17.16
C THR A 51 -23.41 9.93 -17.57
N PRO A 52 -24.46 10.45 -16.91
CA PRO A 52 -25.81 10.14 -17.33
C PRO A 52 -26.08 10.78 -18.70
N GLN A 53 -26.32 9.95 -19.71
CA GLN A 53 -26.65 10.36 -21.06
C GLN A 53 -28.07 10.95 -21.12
N PHE A 54 -28.21 12.22 -20.75
CA PHE A 54 -29.42 13.00 -21.06
C PHE A 54 -29.19 13.75 -22.36
N GLY A 55 -29.82 13.25 -23.42
CA GLY A 55 -29.67 13.78 -24.77
C GLY A 55 -30.36 15.10 -25.01
N MET A 56 -29.90 15.80 -26.05
CA MET A 56 -30.73 16.57 -26.97
C MET A 56 -30.06 16.49 -28.35
N ARG A 57 -30.64 15.68 -29.25
CA ARG A 57 -30.44 15.89 -30.68
C ARG A 57 -31.28 17.11 -31.06
N MET A 58 -30.63 18.15 -31.56
CA MET A 58 -31.25 19.11 -32.47
C MET A 58 -30.34 19.18 -33.70
N GLU A 59 -31.01 19.14 -34.85
CA GLU A 59 -30.52 19.06 -36.24
C GLU A 59 -29.26 19.85 -36.58
#